data_AF-A0A401QFV8-F1
#
_entry.id   AF-A0A401QFV8-F1
#
_cell.length_a   1.000
_cell.length_b   1.000
_cell.length_c   1.000
_cell.angle_alpha   90.00
_cell.angle_beta   90.00
_cell.angle_gamma   90.00
#
_symmetry.space_group_name_H-M   'P 1'
#
loop_
_entity.id
_entity.type
_entity.pdbx_description
1 polymer ?
#
loop_
_entity_poly.entity_id
_entity_poly.type
_entity_poly.pdbx_seq_one_letter_code
_entity_poly.pdbx_strand_id
1 'polypeptide(L)' 'MMKEEIGAAVVFLISLVRRQSGLQQEKIEAFGEKLRAVLHKKYQGHWYPANPSKGQAY' A
#
# COMPACT_ATOMS: atom_id res chain seq x y z
N MET A 1 0.06 13.02 -3.43
CA MET A 1 1.31 12.22 -3.50
C MET A 1 1.28 11.01 -2.57
N MET A 2 1.72 11.07 -1.31
CA MET A 2 1.88 9.86 -0.45
C MET A 2 0.64 8.96 -0.34
N LYS A 3 -0.54 9.54 -0.02
CA LYS A 3 -1.79 8.76 0.12
C LYS A 3 -2.25 8.11 -1.18
N GLU A 4 -1.93 8.73 -2.32
CA GLU A 4 -2.30 8.26 -3.66
C GLU A 4 -1.34 7.15 -4.10
N GLU A 5 -0.03 7.32 -3.90
CA GLU A 5 0.97 6.31 -4.22
C GLU A 5 0.82 5.05 -3.37
N ILE A 6 0.58 5.20 -2.06
CA ILE A 6 0.21 4.06 -1.19
C ILE A 6 -1.06 3.40 -1.71
N GLY A 7 -2.06 4.17 -2.13
CA GLY A 7 -3.30 3.64 -2.70
C GLY A 7 -3.04 2.79 -3.96
N ALA A 8 -2.24 3.31 -4.89
CA ALA A 8 -1.88 2.60 -6.13
C ALA A 8 -1.11 1.31 -5.84
N ALA A 9 -0.13 1.34 -4.93
CA ALA A 9 0.63 0.16 -4.53
C ALA A 9 -0.26 -0.90 -3.88
N VAL A 10 -1.17 -0.50 -2.98
CA VAL A 10 -2.12 -1.39 -2.32
C VAL A 10 -3.07 -2.02 -3.34
N VAL A 11 -3.60 -1.24 -4.29
CA VAL A 11 -4.47 -1.76 -5.37
C VAL A 11 -3.72 -2.79 -6.21
N PHE A 12 -2.47 -2.50 -6.58
CA PHE A 12 -1.63 -3.44 -7.33
C PHE A 12 -1.45 -4.77 -6.57
N LEU A 13 -1.07 -4.73 -5.29
CA LEU A 13 -0.89 -5.93 -4.47
C LEU A 13 -2.19 -6.72 -4.28
N ILE A 14 -3.31 -6.03 -4.03
CA ILE A 14 -4.63 -6.66 -3.96
C ILE A 14 -4.98 -7.36 -5.26
N SER A 15 -4.65 -6.77 -6.41
CA SER A 15 -4.92 -7.38 -7.72
C SER A 15 -4.17 -8.70 -7.92
N LEU A 16 -2.96 -8.82 -7.38
CA LEU A 16 -2.18 -10.06 -7.40
C LEU A 16 -2.81 -11.13 -6.49
N VAL A 17 -3.18 -10.73 -5.26
CA VAL A 17 -3.84 -11.63 -4.31
C VAL A 17 -5.16 -12.14 -4.87
N ARG A 18 -5.99 -11.28 -5.48
CA ARG A 18 -7.26 -11.66 -6.13
C ARG A 18 -7.05 -12.72 -7.21
N ARG A 19 -6.01 -12.59 -8.02
CA ARG A 19 -5.71 -13.54 -9.11
C ARG A 19 -5.25 -14.91 -8.62
N GLN A 20 -4.59 -14.99 -7.46
CA GLN A 20 -3.91 -16.21 -7.01
C GLN A 20 -4.64 -17.00 -5.92
N SER A 21 -5.56 -16.38 -5.17
CA SER A 21 -5.93 -16.91 -3.85
C SER A 21 -7.33 -17.53 -3.74
N GLY A 22 -8.23 -17.28 -4.70
CA GLY A 22 -9.63 -17.72 -4.61
C GLY A 22 -10.36 -17.24 -3.34
N LEU A 23 -9.81 -16.23 -2.66
CA LEU A 23 -10.31 -15.74 -1.37
C LEU A 23 -11.61 -14.95 -1.54
N GLN A 24 -12.44 -14.99 -0.51
CA GLN A 24 -13.64 -14.17 -0.39
C GLN A 24 -13.29 -12.68 -0.50
N GLN A 25 -14.14 -11.95 -1.22
CA GLN A 25 -13.96 -10.53 -1.50
C GLN A 25 -13.81 -9.71 -0.20
N GLU A 26 -14.60 -9.99 0.85
CA GLU A 26 -14.52 -9.23 2.11
C GLU A 26 -13.15 -9.38 2.78
N LYS A 27 -12.53 -10.56 2.70
CA LYS A 27 -11.19 -10.80 3.26
C LYS A 27 -10.11 -10.01 2.51
N ILE A 28 -10.26 -9.89 1.20
CA ILE A 28 -9.33 -9.15 0.34
C ILE A 28 -9.45 -7.64 0.60
N GLU A 29 -10.67 -7.13 0.76
CA GLU A 29 -10.91 -5.74 1.11
C GLU A 29 -10.36 -5.41 2.50
N ALA A 30 -10.64 -6.25 3.50
CA ALA A 30 -10.10 -6.10 4.85
C ALA A 30 -8.56 -6.14 4.88
N PHE A 31 -7.94 -6.98 4.03
CA PHE A 31 -6.48 -7.00 3.85
C PHE A 31 -5.97 -5.67 3.28
N GLY A 32 -6.63 -5.14 2.25
CA GLY A 32 -6.29 -3.87 1.62
C GLY A 32 -6.30 -2.69 2.58
N GLU A 33 -7.37 -2.57 3.36
CA GLU A 33 -7.52 -1.49 4.35
C GLU A 33 -6.45 -1.56 5.43
N LYS A 34 -6.18 -2.76 5.97
CA LYS A 34 -5.11 -2.96 6.97
C LYS A 34 -3.74 -2.64 6.40
N LEU A 35 -3.44 -3.09 5.17
CA LEU A 35 -2.17 -2.83 4.51
C LEU A 35 -1.96 -1.33 4.29
N ARG A 36 -2.99 -0.61 3.84
CA ARG A 36 -2.95 0.84 3.68
C ARG A 36 -2.63 1.56 4.98
N ALA A 37 -3.30 1.19 6.08
CA ALA A 37 -3.07 1.79 7.39
C ALA A 37 -1.62 1.55 7.89
N VAL A 38 -1.11 0.32 7.73
CA VAL A 38 0.26 -0.02 8.12
C VAL A 38 1.29 0.75 7.28
N LEU A 39 1.13 0.81 5.96
CA LEU A 39 2.04 1.56 5.08
C LEU A 39 2.02 3.06 5.37
N HIS A 40 0.83 3.64 5.62
CA HIS A 40 0.72 5.04 5.98
C HIS A 40 1.46 5.36 7.28
N LYS A 41 1.34 4.49 8.29
CA LYS A 41 2.08 4.64 9.56
C LYS A 41 3.58 4.42 9.36
N LYS A 42 3.99 3.42 8.58
CA LYS A 42 5.40 3.09 8.32
C LYS A 42 6.14 4.26 7.67
N TYR A 43 5.55 4.87 6.65
CA TYR A 43 6.18 5.93 5.89
C TYR A 43 6.00 7.33 6.48
N GLN A 44 5.30 7.45 7.62
CA GLN A 44 5.22 8.72 8.34
C GLN A 44 6.64 9.17 8.74
N GLY A 45 6.99 10.41 8.41
CA GLY A 45 8.34 10.96 8.63
C GLY A 45 9.43 10.47 7.66
N HIS A 46 9.10 9.54 6.76
CA HIS A 46 10.01 8.95 5.77
C HIS A 46 9.58 9.27 4.32
N TRP A 47 8.80 10.34 4.14
CA TRP A 47 8.33 10.80 2.84
C TRP A 47 8.93 12.17 2.52
N TYR A 48 9.70 12.26 1.43
CA TYR A 48 10.46 13.46 1.08
C TYR A 48 10.08 13.97 -0.32
N PRO A 49 9.02 14.78 -0.48
CA PRO A 49 8.56 15.24 -1.80
C PRO A 49 9.62 15.99 -2.60
N ALA A 50 10.51 16.72 -1.92
CA ALA A 50 11.60 17.47 -2.55
C ALA A 50 12.79 16.59 -2.98
N ASN A 51 12.90 15.36 -2.45
CA ASN A 51 13.90 14.39 -2.86
C ASN A 51 13.32 12.97 -2.77
N PRO A 52 12.49 12.55 -3.76
CA PRO A 52 11.75 11.29 -3.70
C PRO A 52 12.63 10.04 -3.57
N SER A 53 13.88 10.10 -4.04
CA SER A 53 14.83 8.98 -3.93
C SER A 53 15.32 8.76 -2.50
N LYS A 54 15.22 9.77 -1.62
CA LYS A 54 15.53 9.62 -0.20
C LYS A 54 14.45 8.76 0.46
N GLY A 55 14.87 7.69 1.14
CA GLY A 55 13.93 6.82 1.86
C GLY A 55 13.16 5.83 0.99
N GLN A 56 13.41 5.76 -0.33
CA GLN A 56 12.66 4.87 -1.23
C GLN A 56 12.82 3.37 -0.94
N ALA A 57 13.88 2.97 -0.23
CA ALA A 57 14.19 1.57 0.12
C ALA A 57 13.94 1.25 1.61
N TYR A 58 13.32 2.17 2.37
CA TYR A 58 12.94 1.99 3.77
C TYR A 58 11.67 1.12 3.91
#